data_AF-A0A6J4X2T1-F1
#
_entry.id   AF-A0A6J4X2T1-F1
#
_cell.length_a   1.000
_cell.length_b   1.000
_cell.length_c   1.000
_cell.angle_alpha   90.00
_cell.angle_beta   90.00
_cell.angle_gamma   90.00
#
_symmetry.space_group_name_H-M   'P 1'
#
loop_
_entity.id
_entity.type
_entity.pdbx_description
1 polymer ?
#
loop_
_entity_poly.entity_id
_entity_poly.type
_entity_poly.pdbx_seq_one_letter_code
_entity_poly.pdbx_strand_id
1 'polypeptide(L)' 'MQAFQLVRESKGKEATPSGWKPAKLTLKPGPDLVGKVWEVWKTDMAFD' A
#
# COMPACT_ATOMS: atom_id res chain seq x y z
N MET A 1 2.51 -3.87 -13.78
CA MET A 1 3.71 -4.27 -12.98
C MET A 1 4.35 -3.07 -12.24
N GLN A 2 3.67 -1.93 -12.09
CA GLN A 2 4.27 -0.75 -11.41
C GLN A 2 4.35 -0.88 -9.88
N ALA A 3 3.39 -1.57 -9.25
CA ALA A 3 3.30 -1.67 -7.79
C ALA A 3 4.56 -2.31 -7.14
N PHE A 4 5.09 -3.36 -7.77
CA PHE A 4 6.30 -4.04 -7.30
C PHE A 4 7.58 -3.25 -7.53
N GLN A 5 7.65 -2.41 -8.57
CA GLN A 5 8.79 -1.53 -8.81
C GLN A 5 8.87 -0.48 -7.70
N LEU A 6 7.75 0.15 -7.36
CA LEU A 6 7.69 1.16 -6.30
C LEU A 6 8.08 0.60 -4.91
N VAL A 7 7.60 -0.59 -4.57
CA VAL A 7 7.96 -1.25 -3.30
C VAL A 7 9.46 -1.56 -3.25
N ARG A 8 10.06 -1.98 -4.37
CA ARG A 8 11.50 -2.24 -4.43
C ARG A 8 12.34 -0.96 -4.42
N GLU A 9 11.93 0.08 -5.15
CA GLU A 9 12.60 1.38 -5.17
C GLU A 9 12.57 2.05 -3.79
N SER A 10 11.44 1.95 -3.09
CA SER A 10 11.30 2.44 -1.71
C SER A 10 12.01 1.55 -0.68
N LYS A 11 12.67 0.46 -1.09
CA LYS A 11 13.29 -0.56 -0.22
C LYS A 11 12.33 -1.10 0.85
N GLY A 12 11.06 -1.27 0.49
CA GLY A 12 10.03 -1.73 1.42
C GLY A 12 9.57 -0.68 2.43
N LYS A 13 9.88 0.62 2.22
CA LYS A 13 9.30 1.71 3.01
C LYS A 13 7.87 2.06 2.60
N GLU A 14 7.46 1.66 1.40
CA GLU A 14 6.11 1.82 0.89
C GLU A 14 5.58 0.45 0.45
N ALA A 15 4.39 0.10 0.94
CA ALA A 15 3.63 -1.08 0.57
C ALA A 15 2.45 -0.63 -0.29
N THR A 16 2.30 -1.28 -1.43
CA THR A 16 1.14 -1.11 -2.32
C THR A 16 0.10 -2.17 -1.96
N PRO A 17 -1.04 -1.78 -1.37
CA PRO A 17 -2.09 -2.75 -1.02
C PRO A 17 -2.81 -3.29 -2.26
N SER A 18 -3.59 -4.36 -2.08
CA SER A 18 -4.32 -5.01 -3.16
C SER A 18 -5.23 -4.03 -3.91
N GLY A 19 -5.20 -4.04 -5.24
CA GLY A 19 -5.98 -3.12 -6.09
C GLY A 19 -5.37 -1.73 -6.26
N TRP A 20 -4.16 -1.50 -5.76
CA TRP A 20 -3.46 -0.23 -5.93
C TRP A 20 -3.18 0.10 -7.40
N LYS A 21 -3.42 1.36 -7.78
CA LYS A 21 -3.14 1.95 -9.10
C LYS A 21 -2.30 3.23 -8.92
N PRO A 22 -1.49 3.63 -9.92
CA PRO A 22 -0.80 4.92 -9.90
C PRO A 22 -1.81 6.05 -9.66
N ALA A 23 -1.52 6.96 -8.73
CA ALA A 23 -2.40 7.99 -8.14
C ALA A 23 -3.20 7.58 -6.87
N LYS A 24 -3.26 6.30 -6.50
CA LYS A 24 -3.82 5.87 -5.20
C LYS A 24 -2.77 5.93 -4.08
N LEU A 25 -3.24 6.07 -2.84
CA LEU A 25 -2.40 6.18 -1.64
C LEU A 25 -1.55 4.92 -1.43
N THR A 26 -0.30 5.08 -1.02
CA THR A 26 0.59 3.99 -0.62
C THR A 26 0.62 3.87 0.90
N LEU A 27 0.84 2.68 1.42
CA LEU A 27 0.97 2.44 2.85
C LEU A 27 2.44 2.49 3.24
N LYS A 28 2.76 2.98 4.44
CA LYS A 28 4.13 2.94 4.98
C LYS A 28 4.23 1.83 6.01
N PRO A 29 4.76 0.64 5.66
CA PRO A 29 4.98 -0.42 6.64
C PRO A 29 5.90 0.06 7.76
N GLY A 30 5.39 -0.03 8.98
CA GLY A 30 6.07 0.28 10.22
C GLY A 30 5.40 -0.49 11.36
N PRO A 31 6.03 -0.55 12.55
CA PRO A 31 5.53 -1.32 13.69
C PRO A 31 4.09 -0.97 14.05
N ASP A 32 3.74 0.32 13.94
CA ASP A 32 2.42 0.85 14.26
C ASP A 32 1.33 0.45 13.25
N LEU A 33 1.72 0.09 12.03
CA LEU A 33 0.80 -0.32 10.97
C LEU A 33 0.54 -1.83 10.97
N VAL A 34 1.39 -2.62 11.64
CA VAL A 34 1.23 -4.09 11.73
C VAL A 34 -0.09 -4.40 12.44
N GLY A 35 -1.01 -5.06 11.73
CA GLY A 35 -2.36 -5.38 12.24
C GLY A 35 -3.39 -4.26 12.12
N LYS A 36 -2.98 -3.03 11.78
CA LYS A 36 -3.88 -1.87 11.57
C LYS A 36 -4.04 -1.45 10.11
N VAL A 37 -3.51 -2.25 9.18
CA VAL A 37 -3.60 -1.98 7.73
C VAL A 37 -5.05 -1.75 7.28
N TRP A 38 -6.01 -2.49 7.84
CA TRP A 38 -7.45 -2.38 7.53
C TRP A 38 -8.10 -1.08 8.04
N GLU A 39 -7.47 -0.36 8.97
CA GLU A 39 -7.92 0.96 9.42
C GLU A 39 -7.58 2.02 8.37
N VAL A 40 -6.41 1.90 7.74
CA VAL A 40 -5.88 2.86 6.77
C VAL A 40 -6.31 2.54 5.34
N TRP A 41 -6.44 1.25 4.99
CA TRP A 41 -6.84 0.79 3.67
C TRP A 41 -8.17 0.04 3.73
N LYS A 42 -9.21 0.66 3.16
CA LYS A 42 -10.54 0.06 3.01
C LYS A 42 -10.67 -0.61 1.66
N THR A 43 -11.47 -1.67 1.59
CA THR A 43 -11.78 -2.39 0.36
C THR A 43 -12.39 -1.48 -0.71
N ASP A 44 -13.13 -0.45 -0.32
CA ASP A 44 -13.71 0.55 -1.23
C ASP A 44 -12.62 1.34 -1.99
N MET A 45 -11.41 1.46 -1.42
CA MET A 45 -10.27 2.09 -2.09
C MET A 45 -9.61 1.14 -3.10
N ALA A 46 -9.80 -0.17 -2.97
CA ALA A 46 -9.22 -1.18 -3.85
C ALA A 46 -10.11 -1.48 -5.07
N PHE A 47 -11.42 -1.48 -4.88
CA PHE A 47 -12.43 -1.81 -5.89
C PHE A 47 -13.23 -0.55 -6.26
N ASP A 48 -12.64 0.23 -7.16
CA ASP A 48 -13.33 1.27 -7.94
C ASP A 48 -13.35 0.78 -9.40
#